data_AF-A0A955GG74-F1
#
_entry.id   AF-A0A955GG74-F1
#
_cell.length_a   1.000
_cell.length_b   1.000
_cell.length_c   1.000
_cell.angle_alpha   90.00
_cell.angle_beta   90.00
_cell.angle_gamma   90.00
#
_symmetry.space_group_name_H-M   'P 1'
#
loop_
_entity.id
_entity.type
_entity.pdbx_description
1 polymer ?
#
loop_
_entity_poly.entity_id
_entity_poly.type
_entity_poly.pdbx_seq_one_letter_code
_entity_poly.pdbx_strand_id
1 'polypeptide(L)'
;TTDGMMIIPNKVDGKSIAMSAPTGSTLANLIAIGTNNIPKDNQDQNYSYPMGLASFSLTDVGTGGTVTPSIFFETDLEPADVVVRKYYPEDGLYINLPNATVTKYTVANMKGLMVTYPITDGGELDLDNLANGSIIDPIGLATVTNPSLLNTGFKVVFPIILAIIIVSLGITTYLDYRKHKQPLLDMDKEMNTNIAKQYTYWHHMKVVTIPLAKYRISVRLERQDSVDDNAVVSDIAKK
;
A
#
# COMPACT_ATOMS: atom_id res chain seq x y z
N THR A 1 -14.97 -23.70 29.50
CA THR A 1 -14.80 -22.25 29.66
C THR A 1 -15.69 -21.60 28.64
N THR A 2 -16.51 -20.63 29.05
CA THR A 2 -17.70 -20.21 28.31
C THR A 2 -17.32 -19.69 26.93
N ASP A 3 -17.76 -20.43 25.91
CA ASP A 3 -17.79 -20.08 24.50
C ASP A 3 -18.72 -18.87 24.33
N GLY A 4 -18.23 -17.72 24.78
CA GLY A 4 -19.02 -16.55 25.11
C GLY A 4 -18.84 -15.46 24.07
N MET A 5 -19.90 -15.19 23.34
CA MET A 5 -19.98 -13.98 22.53
C MET A 5 -19.88 -12.76 23.45
N MET A 6 -18.90 -11.89 23.22
CA MET A 6 -18.84 -10.58 23.87
C MET A 6 -19.51 -9.54 22.98
N ILE A 7 -20.29 -8.64 23.58
CA ILE A 7 -21.01 -7.57 22.89
C ILE A 7 -20.70 -6.25 23.57
N ILE A 8 -20.30 -5.26 22.79
CA ILE A 8 -20.01 -3.90 23.24
C ILE A 8 -20.67 -2.87 22.31
N PRO A 9 -21.02 -1.67 22.79
CA PRO A 9 -21.43 -0.58 21.91
C PRO A 9 -20.20 0.02 21.21
N ASN A 10 -20.34 0.35 19.93
CA ASN A 10 -19.30 1.10 19.24
C ASN A 10 -19.27 2.57 19.69
N LYS A 11 -18.14 3.24 19.43
CA LYS A 11 -17.88 4.61 19.90
C LYS A 11 -18.33 5.72 18.93
N VAL A 12 -18.93 5.37 17.79
CA VAL A 12 -19.35 6.33 16.75
C VAL A 12 -20.86 6.58 16.82
N ASP A 13 -21.68 5.53 16.72
CA ASP A 13 -23.15 5.64 16.71
C ASP A 13 -23.84 4.85 17.84
N GLY A 14 -23.07 4.11 18.64
CA GLY A 14 -23.58 3.32 19.77
C GLY A 14 -24.19 1.97 19.38
N LYS A 15 -24.24 1.61 18.09
CA LYS A 15 -24.67 0.27 17.64
C LYS A 15 -23.69 -0.80 18.10
N SER A 16 -24.15 -2.05 18.11
CA SER A 16 -23.40 -3.16 18.71
C SER A 16 -22.24 -3.64 17.84
N ILE A 17 -21.12 -3.95 18.48
CA ILE A 17 -20.06 -4.82 17.96
C ILE A 17 -20.06 -6.07 18.83
N ALA A 18 -20.18 -7.23 18.21
CA ALA A 18 -20.07 -8.51 18.89
C ALA A 18 -18.91 -9.34 18.34
N MET A 19 -18.34 -10.21 19.14
CA MET A 19 -17.30 -11.12 18.69
C MET A 19 -17.43 -12.47 19.37
N SER A 20 -17.19 -13.53 18.60
CA SER A 20 -17.07 -14.90 19.10
C SER A 20 -15.63 -15.37 18.90
N ALA A 21 -15.03 -15.92 19.94
CA ALA A 21 -13.78 -16.66 19.80
C ALA A 21 -14.01 -17.92 18.95
N PRO A 22 -13.04 -18.31 18.12
CA PRO A 22 -13.00 -19.62 17.50
C PRO A 22 -12.70 -20.72 18.54
N THR A 23 -13.16 -21.93 18.28
CA THR A 23 -12.91 -23.11 19.12
C THR A 23 -11.42 -23.28 19.41
N GLY A 24 -11.09 -23.46 20.70
CA GLY A 24 -9.71 -23.61 21.13
C GLY A 24 -8.99 -22.29 21.40
N SER A 25 -9.69 -21.15 21.38
CA SER A 25 -9.16 -19.87 21.86
C SER A 25 -10.14 -19.21 22.83
N THR A 26 -9.64 -18.27 23.62
CA THR A 26 -10.43 -17.48 24.58
C THR A 26 -10.41 -16.02 24.18
N LEU A 27 -11.59 -15.43 23.97
CA LEU A 27 -11.70 -13.99 23.70
C LEU A 27 -11.44 -13.18 24.97
N ALA A 28 -10.48 -12.26 24.89
CA ALA A 28 -10.13 -11.29 25.91
C ALA A 28 -10.25 -9.86 25.35
N ASN A 29 -10.57 -8.90 26.21
CA ASN A 29 -10.45 -7.47 25.94
C ASN A 29 -11.06 -6.96 24.62
N LEU A 30 -12.35 -7.24 24.36
CA LEU A 30 -13.07 -6.61 23.26
C LEU A 30 -13.37 -5.14 23.60
N ILE A 31 -12.80 -4.20 22.86
CA ILE A 31 -12.88 -2.75 23.08
C ILE A 31 -13.22 -2.05 21.76
N ALA A 32 -14.14 -1.08 21.81
CA ALA A 32 -14.45 -0.22 20.67
C ALA A 32 -13.58 1.04 20.70
N ILE A 33 -12.97 1.36 19.57
CA ILE A 33 -12.16 2.56 19.35
C ILE A 33 -12.93 3.48 18.40
N GLY A 34 -13.21 4.71 18.86
CA GLY A 34 -13.78 5.75 17.99
C GLY A 34 -12.69 6.39 17.15
N THR A 35 -12.98 6.72 15.89
CA THR A 35 -12.02 7.38 14.99
C THR A 35 -11.56 8.74 15.52
N ASN A 36 -12.38 9.42 16.30
CA ASN A 36 -12.06 10.66 17.01
C ASN A 36 -11.03 10.48 18.15
N ASN A 37 -10.82 9.25 18.63
CA ASN A 37 -9.80 8.94 19.64
C ASN A 37 -8.44 8.62 19.01
N ILE A 38 -8.37 8.52 17.68
CA ILE A 38 -7.14 8.33 16.93
C ILE A 38 -6.57 9.71 16.60
N PRO A 39 -5.27 9.98 16.86
CA PRO A 39 -4.64 11.23 16.47
C PRO A 39 -4.94 11.57 15.02
N LYS A 40 -5.22 12.84 14.71
CA LYS A 40 -5.67 13.27 13.38
C LYS A 40 -4.69 12.87 12.27
N ASP A 41 -3.40 12.92 12.54
CA ASP A 41 -2.33 12.55 11.59
C ASP A 41 -2.26 11.03 11.35
N ASN A 42 -2.85 10.25 12.27
CA ASN A 42 -2.95 8.79 12.22
C ASN A 42 -4.35 8.32 11.78
N GLN A 43 -5.21 9.22 11.29
CA GLN A 43 -6.52 8.82 10.73
C GLN A 43 -6.36 8.41 9.26
N ASP A 44 -7.11 7.39 8.83
CA ASP A 44 -7.12 6.96 7.44
C ASP A 44 -7.81 8.00 6.53
N GLN A 45 -7.03 8.83 5.85
CA GLN A 45 -7.56 9.96 5.07
C GLN A 45 -8.50 9.56 3.92
N ASN A 46 -8.40 8.32 3.43
CA ASN A 46 -9.19 7.86 2.28
C ASN A 46 -10.44 7.09 2.69
N TYR A 47 -10.59 6.79 3.99
CA TYR A 47 -11.62 5.90 4.49
C TYR A 47 -12.33 6.47 5.72
N SER A 48 -13.59 6.11 5.86
CA SER A 48 -14.39 6.39 7.04
C SER A 48 -14.72 5.08 7.73
N TYR A 49 -14.84 5.09 9.05
CA TYR A 49 -15.20 3.92 9.84
C TYR A 49 -16.50 4.22 10.59
N PRO A 50 -17.68 4.02 9.95
CA PRO A 50 -18.96 4.42 10.53
C PRO A 50 -19.28 3.68 11.84
N MET A 51 -18.67 2.52 12.06
CA MET A 51 -18.80 1.73 13.29
C MET A 51 -17.53 1.80 14.17
N GLY A 52 -16.57 2.67 13.86
CA GLY A 52 -15.27 2.69 14.52
C GLY A 52 -14.43 1.44 14.24
N LEU A 53 -13.48 1.15 15.15
CA LEU A 53 -12.67 -0.06 15.13
C LEU A 53 -13.02 -0.92 16.36
N ALA A 54 -12.89 -2.24 16.20
CA ALA A 54 -12.92 -3.23 17.26
C ALA A 54 -11.49 -3.71 17.53
N SER A 55 -10.99 -3.48 18.74
CA SER A 55 -9.75 -4.05 19.24
C SER A 55 -10.07 -5.23 20.12
N PHE A 56 -9.37 -6.35 19.93
CA PHE A 56 -9.56 -7.55 20.73
C PHE A 56 -8.25 -8.28 20.97
N SER A 57 -8.26 -9.20 21.93
CA SER A 57 -7.20 -10.17 22.15
C SER A 57 -7.79 -11.59 22.12
N LEU A 58 -7.15 -12.51 21.42
CA LEU A 58 -7.46 -13.93 21.50
C LEU A 58 -6.31 -14.62 22.21
N THR A 59 -6.61 -15.30 23.31
CA THR A 59 -5.65 -16.08 24.10
C THR A 59 -5.88 -17.57 23.88
N ASP A 60 -4.96 -18.41 24.36
CA ASP A 60 -5.01 -19.88 24.24
C ASP A 60 -4.96 -20.40 22.78
N VAL A 61 -4.57 -19.57 21.81
CA VAL A 61 -4.51 -19.92 20.38
C VAL A 61 -3.52 -21.06 20.06
N GLY A 62 -2.59 -21.31 20.99
CA GLY A 62 -1.40 -22.14 20.77
C GLY A 62 -0.32 -21.34 20.05
N THR A 63 0.93 -21.50 20.48
CA THR A 63 2.06 -20.75 19.93
C THR A 63 2.22 -20.97 18.43
N GLY A 64 2.15 -19.89 17.63
CA GLY A 64 2.20 -19.96 16.17
C GLY A 64 0.91 -20.49 15.53
N GLY A 65 -0.16 -20.65 16.30
CA GLY A 65 -1.45 -21.18 15.85
C GLY A 65 -2.19 -20.19 14.96
N THR A 66 -2.99 -20.72 14.02
CA THR A 66 -3.86 -19.92 13.17
C THR A 66 -5.31 -20.16 13.54
N VAL A 67 -6.06 -19.09 13.72
CA VAL A 67 -7.48 -19.11 14.07
C VAL A 67 -8.29 -18.15 13.18
N THR A 68 -9.61 -18.35 13.12
CA THR A 68 -10.51 -17.54 12.30
C THR A 68 -11.61 -16.94 13.18
N PRO A 69 -11.43 -15.75 13.78
CA PRO A 69 -12.47 -15.11 14.57
C PRO A 69 -13.68 -14.69 13.74
N SER A 70 -14.84 -14.61 14.41
CA SER A 70 -16.07 -14.03 13.85
C SER A 70 -16.41 -12.74 14.59
N ILE A 71 -16.43 -11.62 13.85
CA ILE A 71 -16.73 -10.29 14.39
C ILE A 71 -17.98 -9.76 13.69
N PHE A 72 -18.93 -9.27 14.46
CA PHE A 72 -20.24 -8.84 14.00
C PHE A 72 -20.38 -7.35 14.25
N PHE A 73 -20.64 -6.59 13.19
CA PHE A 73 -20.93 -5.16 13.24
C PHE A 73 -22.41 -4.95 12.92
N GLU A 74 -23.16 -4.40 13.86
CA GLU A 74 -24.54 -3.98 13.62
C GLU A 74 -24.55 -2.74 12.71
N THR A 75 -25.07 -2.89 11.49
CA THR A 75 -25.04 -1.84 10.48
C THR A 75 -26.08 -2.08 9.37
N ASP A 76 -26.38 -1.04 8.62
CA ASP A 76 -27.24 -1.09 7.43
C ASP A 76 -26.44 -1.15 6.13
N LEU A 77 -25.10 -1.15 6.20
CA LEU A 77 -24.20 -1.22 5.05
C LEU A 77 -24.25 -2.59 4.37
N GLU A 78 -23.95 -2.60 3.07
CA GLU A 78 -23.80 -3.82 2.28
C GLU A 78 -22.35 -4.33 2.33
N PRO A 79 -22.11 -5.66 2.20
CA PRO A 79 -20.75 -6.19 2.10
C PRO A 79 -19.91 -5.55 0.99
N ALA A 80 -20.55 -5.13 -0.11
CA ALA A 80 -19.89 -4.50 -1.25
C ALA A 80 -19.46 -3.05 -1.00
N ASP A 81 -20.01 -2.39 0.03
CA ASP A 81 -19.74 -0.98 0.34
C ASP A 81 -18.56 -0.80 1.29
N VAL A 82 -18.02 -1.90 1.84
CA VAL A 82 -17.03 -1.90 2.89
C VAL A 82 -15.76 -2.65 2.50
N VAL A 83 -14.65 -2.23 3.09
CA VAL A 83 -13.37 -2.94 3.08
C VAL A 83 -12.96 -3.17 4.52
N VAL A 84 -12.52 -4.38 4.85
CA VAL A 84 -11.98 -4.68 6.17
C VAL A 84 -10.55 -4.16 6.26
N ARG A 85 -10.26 -3.36 7.26
CA ARG A 85 -8.92 -2.79 7.48
C ARG A 85 -8.43 -3.06 8.89
N LYS A 86 -7.15 -3.41 9.00
CA LYS A 86 -6.42 -3.50 10.27
C LYS A 86 -5.70 -2.17 10.54
N TYR A 87 -5.68 -1.77 11.80
CA TYR A 87 -4.97 -0.59 12.30
C TYR A 87 -3.70 -1.01 13.03
N TYR A 88 -2.61 -0.27 12.83
CA TYR A 88 -1.37 -0.41 13.60
C TYR A 88 -1.16 0.88 14.40
N PRO A 89 -1.52 0.90 15.70
CA PRO A 89 -1.46 2.11 16.52
C PRO A 89 -0.07 2.70 16.67
N GLU A 90 0.99 1.87 16.66
CA GLU A 90 2.37 2.33 16.81
C GLU A 90 2.81 3.21 15.64
N ASP A 91 2.49 2.78 14.41
CA ASP A 91 2.87 3.50 13.19
C ASP A 91 1.78 4.43 12.64
N GLY A 92 0.56 4.36 13.20
CA GLY A 92 -0.61 5.05 12.65
C GLY A 92 -1.04 4.53 11.27
N LEU A 93 -0.66 3.30 10.92
CA LEU A 93 -0.89 2.72 9.59
C LEU A 93 -2.18 1.91 9.53
N TYR A 94 -2.76 1.85 8.34
CA TYR A 94 -3.89 0.96 8.04
C TYR A 94 -3.55 0.10 6.84
N ILE A 95 -3.86 -1.19 6.92
CA ILE A 95 -3.74 -2.11 5.79
C ILE A 95 -5.09 -2.74 5.47
N ASN A 96 -5.29 -3.08 4.20
CA ASN A 96 -6.43 -3.92 3.81
C ASN A 96 -6.17 -5.34 4.31
N LEU A 97 -7.22 -6.04 4.75
CA LEU A 97 -7.15 -7.47 5.04
C LEU A 97 -7.63 -8.26 3.81
N PRO A 98 -6.72 -8.71 2.92
CA PRO A 98 -7.11 -9.27 1.61
C PRO A 98 -7.87 -10.60 1.71
N ASN A 99 -7.68 -11.35 2.81
CA ASN A 99 -8.31 -12.64 3.03
C ASN A 99 -9.55 -12.55 3.95
N ALA A 100 -10.03 -11.33 4.20
CA ALA A 100 -11.23 -11.13 4.98
C ALA A 100 -12.49 -11.37 4.14
N THR A 101 -13.43 -12.12 4.72
CA THR A 101 -14.76 -12.34 4.16
C THR A 101 -15.75 -11.49 4.94
N VAL A 102 -16.60 -10.76 4.21
CA VAL A 102 -17.69 -9.97 4.78
C VAL A 102 -19.01 -10.54 4.28
N THR A 103 -19.88 -10.95 5.20
CA THR A 103 -21.21 -11.49 4.89
C THR A 103 -22.28 -10.82 5.71
N LYS A 104 -23.51 -10.73 5.20
CA LYS A 104 -24.64 -10.30 6.01
C LYS A 104 -25.01 -11.33 7.06
N TYR A 105 -25.51 -10.86 8.19
CA TYR A 105 -26.19 -11.70 9.17
C TYR A 105 -27.47 -11.03 9.68
N THR A 106 -28.39 -11.87 10.14
CA THR A 106 -29.58 -11.47 10.89
C THR A 106 -29.78 -12.46 12.03
N VAL A 107 -29.59 -12.03 13.28
CA VAL A 107 -29.76 -12.88 14.48
C VAL A 107 -30.47 -12.06 15.56
N ALA A 108 -31.54 -12.62 16.14
CA ALA A 108 -32.26 -12.02 17.28
C ALA A 108 -32.58 -10.52 17.10
N ASN A 109 -33.07 -10.16 15.90
CA ASN A 109 -33.42 -8.78 15.49
C ASN A 109 -32.23 -7.81 15.32
N MET A 110 -30.99 -8.28 15.47
CA MET A 110 -29.79 -7.58 15.03
C MET A 110 -29.49 -7.96 13.58
N LYS A 111 -29.25 -6.97 12.74
CA LYS A 111 -28.78 -7.16 11.36
C LYS A 111 -27.48 -6.41 11.17
N GLY A 112 -26.64 -6.91 10.28
CA GLY A 112 -25.37 -6.26 10.01
C GLY A 112 -24.44 -7.11 9.19
N LEU A 113 -23.14 -6.88 9.41
CA LEU A 113 -22.06 -7.53 8.69
C LEU A 113 -21.21 -8.37 9.64
N MET A 114 -20.98 -9.62 9.27
CA MET A 114 -20.04 -10.52 9.91
C MET A 114 -18.74 -10.51 9.11
N VAL A 115 -17.63 -10.35 9.81
CA VAL A 115 -16.27 -10.38 9.30
C VAL A 115 -15.59 -11.64 9.83
N THR A 116 -14.97 -12.38 8.94
CA THR A 116 -14.09 -13.51 9.27
C THR A 116 -12.81 -13.44 8.46
N TYR A 117 -11.67 -13.79 9.06
CA TYR A 117 -10.38 -13.87 8.39
C TYR A 117 -9.43 -14.76 9.20
N PRO A 118 -8.52 -15.50 8.55
CA PRO A 118 -7.50 -16.25 9.26
C PRO A 118 -6.42 -15.28 9.80
N ILE A 119 -6.02 -15.48 11.04
CA ILE A 119 -4.93 -14.76 11.70
C ILE A 119 -4.06 -15.75 12.49
N THR A 120 -2.74 -15.53 12.44
CA THR A 120 -1.73 -16.41 13.04
C THR A 120 -1.02 -15.69 14.18
N ASP A 121 -0.89 -16.35 15.33
CA ASP A 121 -0.12 -15.90 16.50
C ASP A 121 1.36 -15.70 16.12
N GLY A 122 1.86 -14.47 16.26
CA GLY A 122 3.18 -14.07 15.77
C GLY A 122 3.32 -13.95 14.26
N GLY A 123 2.21 -13.95 13.51
CA GLY A 123 2.20 -13.64 12.07
C GLY A 123 2.20 -12.13 11.81
N GLU A 124 2.37 -11.72 10.55
CA GLU A 124 2.39 -10.30 10.13
C GLU A 124 1.10 -9.53 10.48
N LEU A 125 -0.02 -10.23 10.63
CA LEU A 125 -1.30 -9.63 11.00
C LEU A 125 -1.52 -9.60 12.51
N ASP A 126 -0.62 -10.16 13.31
CA ASP A 126 -0.64 -10.04 14.76
C ASP A 126 0.05 -8.75 15.19
N LEU A 127 -0.58 -7.96 16.05
CA LEU A 127 -0.08 -6.61 16.33
C LEU A 127 1.32 -6.61 16.95
N ASP A 128 1.63 -7.57 17.82
CA ASP A 128 2.94 -7.64 18.47
C ASP A 128 3.98 -8.47 17.67
N ASN A 129 3.56 -9.17 16.63
CA ASN A 129 4.37 -10.10 15.84
C ASN A 129 5.12 -11.16 16.69
N LEU A 130 4.62 -11.51 17.88
CA LEU A 130 5.22 -12.52 18.76
C LEU A 130 4.37 -13.77 18.85
N ALA A 131 4.95 -14.94 18.57
CA ALA A 131 4.26 -16.21 18.80
C ALA A 131 4.26 -16.52 20.31
N ASN A 132 3.25 -16.02 21.02
CA ASN A 132 3.14 -16.12 22.48
C ASN A 132 1.80 -16.74 22.95
N GLY A 133 1.00 -17.25 22.01
CA GLY A 133 -0.33 -17.80 22.26
C GLY A 133 -1.41 -16.73 22.45
N SER A 134 -1.12 -15.47 22.10
CA SER A 134 -2.02 -14.33 22.25
C SER A 134 -1.96 -13.44 21.01
N ILE A 135 -3.06 -13.41 20.26
CA ILE A 135 -3.22 -12.51 19.12
C ILE A 135 -3.86 -11.20 19.58
N ILE A 136 -3.31 -10.06 19.18
CA ILE A 136 -3.91 -8.73 19.40
C ILE A 136 -4.23 -8.10 18.05
N ASP A 137 -5.48 -7.68 17.85
CA ASP A 137 -5.88 -7.11 16.56
C ASP A 137 -6.95 -6.02 16.68
N PRO A 138 -6.63 -4.77 16.28
CA PRO A 138 -7.62 -3.73 16.05
C PRO A 138 -7.99 -3.65 14.57
N ILE A 139 -9.25 -3.95 14.25
CA ILE A 139 -9.80 -3.90 12.90
C ILE A 139 -11.05 -3.04 12.81
N GLY A 140 -11.44 -2.64 11.60
CA GLY A 140 -12.76 -2.07 11.37
C GLY A 140 -13.25 -2.21 9.94
N LEU A 141 -14.55 -1.94 9.78
CA LEU A 141 -15.21 -1.85 8.49
C LEU A 141 -15.13 -0.42 7.97
N ALA A 142 -14.41 -0.26 6.87
CA ALA A 142 -14.10 1.01 6.28
C ALA A 142 -14.93 1.26 5.01
N THR A 143 -15.57 2.42 4.89
CA THR A 143 -16.17 2.90 3.64
C THR A 143 -15.23 3.90 2.97
N VAL A 144 -15.20 3.93 1.64
CA VAL A 144 -14.32 4.86 0.93
C VAL A 144 -14.89 6.28 1.02
N THR A 145 -14.14 7.22 1.61
CA THR A 145 -14.60 8.62 1.77
C THR A 145 -14.54 9.39 0.45
N ASN A 146 -13.58 9.04 -0.42
CA ASN A 146 -13.38 9.67 -1.72
C ASN A 146 -13.11 8.61 -2.80
N PRO A 147 -14.15 7.96 -3.36
CA PRO A 147 -13.98 6.90 -4.36
C PRO A 147 -13.28 7.39 -5.65
N SER A 148 -13.21 8.70 -5.87
CA SER A 148 -12.61 9.33 -7.05
C SER A 148 -11.06 9.43 -7.01
N LEU A 149 -10.42 9.26 -5.86
CA LEU A 149 -8.96 9.46 -5.72
C LEU A 149 -8.14 8.16 -5.64
N LEU A 150 -8.75 7.05 -5.22
CA LEU A 150 -8.06 5.77 -5.06
C LEU A 150 -7.61 5.11 -6.38
N ASN A 151 -8.02 5.62 -7.56
CA ASN A 151 -7.73 4.99 -8.85
C ASN A 151 -7.17 5.91 -9.95
N THR A 152 -6.87 7.18 -9.67
CA THR A 152 -6.48 8.15 -10.74
C THR A 152 -5.16 8.90 -10.51
N GLY A 153 -4.66 9.00 -9.27
CA GLY A 153 -3.42 9.75 -8.99
C GLY A 153 -2.16 9.17 -9.65
N PHE A 154 -2.00 7.85 -9.62
CA PHE A 154 -0.80 7.18 -10.19
C PHE A 154 -0.98 6.73 -11.65
N LYS A 155 -2.22 6.45 -12.08
CA LYS A 155 -2.49 5.87 -13.41
C LYS A 155 -2.55 6.88 -14.55
N VAL A 156 -2.85 8.15 -14.28
CA VAL A 156 -2.97 9.17 -15.35
C VAL A 156 -1.72 10.04 -15.46
N VAL A 157 -1.05 10.33 -14.34
CA VAL A 157 0.13 11.21 -14.35
C VAL A 157 1.33 10.53 -15.02
N PHE A 158 1.57 9.24 -14.75
CA PHE A 158 2.69 8.50 -15.35
C PHE A 158 2.64 8.43 -16.89
N PRO A 159 1.53 8.04 -17.56
CA PRO A 159 1.51 8.01 -19.02
C PRO A 159 1.63 9.41 -19.64
N ILE A 160 1.14 10.47 -18.99
CA ILE A 160 1.30 11.85 -19.47
C ILE A 160 2.77 12.27 -19.40
N ILE A 161 3.43 12.06 -18.26
CA ILE A 161 4.86 12.38 -18.11
C ILE A 161 5.70 11.56 -19.12
N LEU A 162 5.41 10.27 -19.26
CA LEU A 162 6.09 9.41 -20.22
C LEU A 162 5.88 9.88 -21.67
N ALA A 163 4.65 10.27 -22.03
CA ALA A 163 4.34 10.80 -23.36
C ALA A 163 5.10 12.11 -23.64
N ILE A 164 5.18 13.02 -22.65
CA ILE A 164 5.94 14.26 -22.76
C ILE A 164 7.43 13.96 -22.97
N ILE A 165 8.00 13.01 -22.23
CA ILE A 165 9.40 12.60 -22.37
C ILE A 165 9.66 12.02 -23.77
N ILE A 166 8.81 11.12 -24.26
CA ILE A 166 8.94 10.51 -25.59
C ILE A 166 8.85 11.57 -26.71
N VAL A 167 7.87 12.48 -26.62
CA VAL A 167 7.70 13.56 -27.59
C VAL A 167 8.90 14.50 -27.57
N SER A 168 9.36 14.90 -26.38
CA SER A 168 10.54 15.75 -26.22
C SER A 168 11.79 15.10 -26.82
N LEU A 169 12.03 13.81 -26.52
CA LEU A 169 13.12 13.04 -27.11
C LEU A 169 13.02 13.02 -28.64
N GLY A 170 11.85 12.68 -29.20
CA GLY A 170 11.64 12.65 -30.64
C GLY A 170 11.87 14.00 -31.32
N ILE A 171 11.45 15.11 -30.71
CA ILE A 171 11.72 16.46 -31.21
C ILE A 171 13.22 16.74 -31.20
N THR A 172 13.91 16.49 -30.08
CA THR A 172 15.34 16.78 -29.95
C THR A 172 16.20 16.00 -30.96
N THR A 173 15.95 14.71 -31.13
CA THR A 173 16.70 13.86 -32.07
C THR A 173 16.38 14.22 -33.52
N TYR A 174 15.15 14.66 -33.81
CA TYR A 174 14.78 15.12 -35.14
C TYR A 174 15.45 16.45 -35.52
N LEU A 175 15.53 17.40 -34.57
CA LEU A 175 16.24 18.66 -34.78
C LEU A 175 17.74 18.42 -35.00
N ASP A 176 18.35 17.53 -34.22
CA ASP A 176 19.75 17.12 -34.37
C ASP A 176 20.02 16.50 -35.75
N TYR A 177 19.16 15.59 -36.19
CA TYR A 177 19.20 15.02 -37.54
C TYR A 177 19.13 16.10 -38.63
N ARG A 178 18.21 17.07 -38.51
CA ARG A 178 18.09 18.16 -39.51
C ARG A 178 19.37 18.99 -39.58
N LYS A 179 19.97 19.31 -38.43
CA LYS A 179 21.23 20.05 -38.36
C LYS A 179 22.36 19.29 -39.06
N HIS A 180 22.46 17.97 -38.85
CA HIS A 180 23.48 17.15 -39.49
C HIS A 180 23.25 16.87 -40.98
N LYS A 181 22.00 16.93 -41.45
CA LYS A 181 21.66 16.72 -42.87
C LYS A 181 21.96 17.93 -43.75
N GLN A 182 21.87 19.15 -43.22
CA GLN A 182 22.13 20.38 -43.98
C GLN A 182 23.46 20.39 -44.74
N PRO A 183 24.63 20.15 -44.12
CA PRO A 183 25.91 20.18 -44.84
C PRO A 183 26.00 19.13 -45.96
N LEU A 184 25.33 17.98 -45.81
CA LEU A 184 25.29 16.95 -46.86
C LEU A 184 24.49 17.40 -48.09
N LEU A 185 23.44 18.20 -47.88
CA LEU A 185 22.64 18.76 -48.98
C LEU A 185 23.45 19.81 -49.74
N ASP A 186 24.24 20.62 -49.03
CA ASP A 186 25.12 21.61 -49.64
C ASP A 186 26.21 20.93 -50.49
N MET A 187 26.83 19.86 -49.96
CA MET A 187 27.81 19.04 -50.70
C MET A 187 27.21 18.36 -51.93
N ASP A 188 26.00 17.79 -51.83
CA ASP A 188 25.33 17.16 -52.98
C ASP A 188 25.09 18.15 -54.13
N LYS A 189 24.77 19.40 -53.79
CA LYS A 189 24.58 20.48 -54.75
C LYS A 189 25.90 20.89 -55.42
N GLU A 190 26.99 20.94 -54.67
CA GLU A 190 28.31 21.33 -55.18
C GLU A 190 28.96 20.22 -56.02
N MET A 191 28.86 18.96 -55.58
CA MET A 191 29.56 17.83 -56.16
C MET A 191 28.71 17.00 -57.13
N ASN A 192 27.44 17.35 -57.33
CA ASN A 192 26.46 16.57 -58.10
C ASN A 192 26.36 15.10 -57.62
N THR A 193 26.32 14.91 -56.30
CA THR A 193 26.19 13.60 -55.65
C THR A 193 24.78 13.38 -55.08
N ASN A 194 24.52 12.19 -54.50
CA ASN A 194 23.24 11.83 -53.86
C ASN A 194 23.42 11.34 -52.41
N ILE A 195 24.45 11.82 -51.71
CA ILE A 195 24.85 11.39 -50.36
C ILE A 195 23.76 11.73 -49.34
N ALA A 196 23.14 12.91 -49.43
CA ALA A 196 22.08 13.35 -48.51
C ALA A 196 20.78 12.54 -48.65
N LYS A 197 20.55 11.90 -49.80
CA LYS A 197 19.41 10.97 -49.99
C LYS A 197 19.61 9.66 -49.22
N GLN A 198 20.85 9.19 -49.11
CA GLN A 198 21.18 7.98 -48.35
C GLN A 198 21.19 8.24 -46.84
N TYR A 199 21.41 9.49 -46.42
CA TYR A 199 21.32 9.90 -45.02
C TYR A 199 19.87 10.07 -44.54
N THR A 200 19.34 9.00 -43.95
CA THR A 200 17.99 8.93 -43.38
C THR A 200 18.01 9.19 -41.87
N TYR A 201 16.84 9.55 -41.30
CA TYR A 201 16.68 9.70 -39.85
C TYR A 201 17.08 8.42 -39.09
N TRP A 202 16.72 7.26 -39.63
CA TRP A 202 17.09 5.97 -39.06
C TRP A 202 18.61 5.73 -39.04
N HIS A 203 19.30 6.14 -40.10
CA HIS A 203 20.76 6.07 -40.17
C HIS A 203 21.41 6.99 -39.13
N HIS A 204 20.91 8.22 -38.98
CA HIS A 204 21.36 9.16 -37.94
C HIS A 204 21.16 8.60 -36.52
N MET A 205 19.98 8.04 -36.22
CA MET A 205 19.70 7.43 -34.93
C MET A 205 20.68 6.30 -34.58
N LYS A 206 20.98 5.42 -35.54
CA LYS A 206 21.87 4.27 -35.36
C LYS A 206 23.34 4.65 -35.20
N VAL A 207 23.82 5.58 -36.01
CA VAL A 207 25.25 5.89 -36.13
C VAL A 207 25.68 7.02 -35.20
N VAL A 208 24.77 7.94 -34.85
CA VAL A 208 25.09 9.13 -34.06
C VAL A 208 24.40 9.08 -32.69
N THR A 209 23.07 9.08 -32.66
CA THR A 209 22.30 9.30 -31.42
C THR A 209 22.49 8.18 -30.40
N ILE A 210 22.33 6.91 -30.80
CA ILE A 210 22.42 5.76 -29.87
C ILE A 210 23.83 5.60 -29.29
N PRO A 211 24.93 5.63 -30.10
CA PRO A 211 26.28 5.59 -29.54
C PRO A 211 26.55 6.72 -28.54
N LEU A 212 26.18 7.96 -28.86
CA LEU A 212 26.38 9.10 -27.95
C LEU A 212 25.57 8.97 -26.65
N ALA A 213 24.35 8.44 -26.71
CA ALA A 213 23.55 8.18 -25.52
C ALA A 213 24.23 7.17 -24.59
N LYS A 214 24.85 6.11 -25.13
CA LYS A 214 25.61 5.14 -24.33
C LYS A 214 26.78 5.78 -23.58
N TYR A 215 27.46 6.76 -24.18
CA TYR A 215 28.54 7.48 -23.51
C TYR A 215 28.06 8.46 -22.43
N ARG A 216 26.83 8.99 -22.54
CA ARG A 216 26.28 9.96 -21.58
C ARG A 216 25.61 9.30 -20.37
N ILE A 217 25.10 8.08 -20.54
CA ILE A 217 24.47 7.32 -19.46
C ILE A 217 25.53 6.42 -18.81
N SER A 218 26.44 7.01 -18.04
CA SER A 218 27.27 6.25 -17.10
C SER A 218 26.68 6.40 -15.70
N VAL A 219 25.90 5.42 -15.25
CA VAL A 219 25.38 5.40 -13.88
C VAL A 219 26.52 4.93 -12.97
N ARG A 220 27.07 5.83 -12.15
CA ARG A 220 27.93 5.44 -11.03
C ARG A 220 27.02 5.09 -9.86
N LEU A 221 26.95 3.81 -9.53
CA LEU A 221 26.37 3.35 -8.28
C LEU A 221 27.44 3.53 -7.20
N GLU A 222 27.38 4.66 -6.48
CA GLU A 222 28.16 4.85 -5.26
C GLU A 222 27.53 3.96 -4.19
N ARG A 223 28.27 2.94 -3.73
CA ARG A 223 27.82 2.10 -2.62
C ARG A 223 27.98 2.94 -1.35
N GLN A 224 26.87 3.30 -0.73
CA GLN A 224 26.88 3.95 0.58
C GLN A 224 27.20 2.87 1.61
N ASP A 225 28.48 2.73 1.95
CA ASP A 225 28.91 1.84 3.02
C ASP A 225 28.30 2.35 4.33
N SER A 226 27.58 1.47 5.01
CA SER A 226 26.99 1.74 6.32
C SER A 226 28.11 2.06 7.31
N VAL A 227 28.03 3.24 7.93
CA VAL A 227 28.88 3.62 9.06
C VAL A 227 28.66 2.59 10.16
N ASP A 228 29.74 1.92 10.55
CA ASP A 228 29.76 0.90 11.59
C ASP A 228 29.59 1.58 12.96
N ASP A 229 28.36 1.65 13.47
CA ASP A 229 28.01 2.29 14.75
C ASP A 229 28.66 1.62 15.99
N ASN A 230 29.42 0.54 15.79
CA ASN A 230 30.09 -0.18 16.87
C ASN A 230 31.37 0.48 17.40
N ALA A 231 31.86 1.56 16.79
CA ALA A 231 33.09 2.23 17.24
C ALA A 231 32.88 3.16 18.46
N VAL A 232 31.65 3.62 18.75
CA VAL A 232 31.41 4.64 19.79
C VAL A 232 31.26 4.05 21.20
N VAL A 233 30.95 2.76 21.34
CA VAL A 233 30.66 2.16 22.65
C VAL A 233 31.94 1.79 23.44
N SER A 234 33.09 1.67 22.78
CA SER A 234 34.34 1.26 23.47
C SER A 234 35.05 2.37 24.26
N ASP A 235 34.73 3.65 24.02
CA ASP A 235 35.40 4.79 24.67
C ASP A 235 34.69 5.27 25.95
N ILE A 236 33.46 4.82 26.21
CA ILE A 236 32.74 5.16 27.45
C ILE A 236 33.06 4.17 28.59
N ALA A 237 33.56 2.98 28.29
CA ALA A 237 33.91 1.97 29.30
C ALA A 237 35.29 2.15 29.97
N LYS A 238 36.01 3.25 29.69
CA LYS A 238 37.38 3.50 30.17
C LYS A 238 37.56 4.76 31.02
N LYS A 239 36.48 5.36 31.54
CA LYS A 239 36.58 6.54 32.39
C LYS A 239 35.85 6.38 33.72
#